data_AF-A0A9D9C6Q0-F1
#
_entry.id   AF-A0A9D9C6Q0-F1
#
_cell.length_a   1.000
_cell.length_b   1.000
_cell.length_c   1.000
_cell.angle_alpha   90.00
_cell.angle_beta   90.00
_cell.angle_gamma   90.00
#
_symmetry.space_group_name_H-M   'P 1'
#
loop_
_entity.id
_entity.type
_entity.pdbx_description
1 polymer ?
#
loop_
_entity_poly.entity_id
_entity_poly.type
_entity_poly.pdbx_seq_one_letter_code
_entity_poly.pdbx_strand_id
1 'polypeptide(L)'
;MTYYKESSATGKVESDFLKNKSLITNSLARGAIVRLMWHPDRVVTIRHEGYEVFSVLESVNSKLNAGDTFRCGLVVEGEPMYLAQLKHEGGEPVSYVCGREGGVKFIVL
;
A
#
# COMPACT_ATOMS: atom_id res chain seq x y z
N MET A 1 23.89 -12.51 24.06
CA MET A 1 22.67 -12.44 23.24
C MET A 1 21.51 -12.83 24.15
N THR A 2 20.75 -11.85 24.62
CA THR A 2 19.73 -12.04 25.66
C THR A 2 18.44 -12.56 25.00
N TYR A 3 17.96 -13.73 25.41
CA TYR A 3 16.69 -14.28 24.94
C TYR A 3 15.53 -13.52 25.58
N TYR A 4 14.60 -12.99 24.78
CA TYR A 4 13.35 -12.44 25.30
C TYR A 4 12.44 -13.60 25.72
N LYS A 5 12.02 -13.59 26.99
CA LYS A 5 10.96 -14.45 27.52
C LYS A 5 9.62 -13.79 27.19
N GLU A 6 8.77 -14.46 26.43
CA GLU A 6 7.37 -14.07 26.29
C GLU A 6 6.66 -14.17 27.64
N SER A 7 6.05 -13.07 28.04
CA SER A 7 5.22 -12.96 29.24
C SER A 7 3.77 -12.86 28.80
N SER A 8 3.00 -13.93 28.98
CA SER A 8 1.58 -13.99 28.67
C SER A 8 0.75 -13.23 29.72
N ALA A 9 0.04 -12.17 29.31
CA ALA A 9 -1.13 -11.67 30.00
C ALA A 9 -2.08 -11.03 28.97
N THR A 10 -3.27 -11.62 28.79
CA THR A 10 -4.28 -11.32 27.76
C THR A 10 -3.71 -11.37 26.34
N GLY A 11 -3.75 -12.53 25.68
CA GLY A 11 -2.99 -12.81 24.45
C GLY A 11 -3.45 -12.03 23.22
N LYS A 12 -3.30 -10.71 23.25
CA LYS A 12 -3.29 -9.85 22.08
C LYS A 12 -1.95 -10.08 21.42
N VAL A 13 -1.98 -10.63 20.21
CA VAL A 13 -0.77 -10.83 19.42
C VAL A 13 -0.27 -9.43 19.04
N GLU A 14 0.81 -8.98 19.68
CA GLU A 14 1.42 -7.67 19.44
C GLU A 14 2.31 -7.67 18.18
N SER A 15 2.73 -8.85 17.73
CA SER A 15 3.44 -9.05 16.46
C SER A 15 3.14 -10.45 15.90
N ASP A 16 2.86 -10.54 14.61
CA ASP A 16 2.71 -11.81 13.89
C ASP A 16 3.34 -11.67 12.50
N PHE A 17 3.57 -12.79 11.83
CA PHE A 17 3.91 -12.81 10.42
C PHE A 17 2.69 -12.46 9.58
N LEU A 18 2.90 -11.73 8.48
CA LEU A 18 1.86 -11.45 7.50
C LEU A 18 1.46 -12.75 6.81
N LYS A 19 0.22 -13.18 7.03
CA LYS A 19 -0.34 -14.43 6.45
C LYS A 19 -1.03 -14.20 5.11
N ASN A 20 -1.45 -12.96 4.85
CA ASN A 20 -2.12 -12.60 3.61
C ASN A 20 -1.13 -12.42 2.47
N LYS A 21 -1.65 -12.56 1.25
CA LYS A 21 -0.90 -12.27 0.03
C LYS A 21 -0.35 -10.85 0.11
N SER A 22 0.96 -10.71 -0.10
CA SER A 22 1.67 -9.45 -0.02
C SER A 22 2.52 -9.21 -1.25
N LEU A 23 2.79 -7.93 -1.50
CA LEU A 23 3.62 -7.43 -2.59
C LEU A 23 4.70 -6.56 -1.99
N ILE A 24 5.93 -7.07 -1.98
CA ILE A 24 7.13 -6.29 -1.72
C ILE A 24 7.39 -5.47 -2.97
N THR A 25 7.12 -4.17 -2.94
CA THR A 25 7.08 -3.35 -4.16
C THR A 25 8.42 -3.26 -4.88
N ASN A 26 9.53 -3.31 -4.14
CA ASN A 26 10.87 -3.27 -4.72
C ASN A 26 11.27 -4.56 -5.47
N SER A 27 10.47 -5.64 -5.38
CA SER A 27 10.65 -6.82 -6.24
C SER A 27 9.97 -6.68 -7.61
N LEU A 28 9.16 -5.62 -7.80
CA LEU A 28 8.56 -5.33 -9.10
C LEU A 28 9.60 -4.75 -10.05
N ALA A 29 9.55 -5.20 -11.31
CA ALA A 29 10.25 -4.52 -12.38
C ALA A 29 9.77 -3.07 -12.50
N ARG A 30 10.68 -2.17 -12.88
CA ARG A 30 10.28 -0.82 -13.31
C ARG A 30 9.34 -0.93 -14.51
N GLY A 31 8.26 -0.16 -14.51
CA GLY A 31 7.21 -0.21 -15.51
C GLY A 31 6.10 -1.20 -15.21
N ALA A 32 6.24 -2.08 -14.20
CA ALA A 32 5.17 -2.99 -13.80
C ALA A 32 3.90 -2.21 -13.43
N ILE A 33 2.75 -2.70 -13.87
CA ILE A 33 1.46 -2.08 -13.62
C ILE A 33 0.73 -2.89 -12.53
N VAL A 34 0.19 -2.19 -11.55
CA VAL A 34 -0.58 -2.79 -10.46
C VAL A 34 -1.93 -2.11 -10.40
N ARG A 35 -2.99 -2.90 -10.28
CA ARG A 35 -4.34 -2.40 -10.02
C ARG A 35 -4.70 -2.65 -8.56
N LEU A 36 -4.98 -1.56 -7.86
CA LEU A 36 -5.43 -1.53 -6.47
C LEU A 36 -6.95 -1.37 -6.41
N MET A 37 -7.59 -2.07 -5.49
CA MET A 37 -9.05 -2.04 -5.30
C MET A 37 -9.41 -1.98 -3.81
N TRP A 38 -10.36 -1.12 -3.44
CA TRP A 38 -10.90 -1.07 -2.07
C TRP A 38 -12.30 -0.45 -2.00
N HIS A 39 -12.98 -0.60 -0.87
CA HIS A 39 -14.37 -0.15 -0.70
C HIS A 39 -14.50 1.38 -0.53
N PRO A 40 -15.64 1.99 -0.96
CA PRO A 40 -16.58 1.48 -1.96
C PRO A 40 -16.07 1.67 -3.39
N ASP A 41 -16.00 0.56 -4.13
CA ASP A 41 -15.78 0.52 -5.59
C ASP A 41 -14.67 1.43 -6.11
N ARG A 42 -13.58 1.53 -5.34
CA ARG A 42 -12.40 2.31 -5.69
C ARG A 42 -11.45 1.45 -6.46
N VAL A 43 -10.98 1.96 -7.58
CA VAL A 43 -10.02 1.28 -8.45
C VAL A 43 -8.96 2.28 -8.85
N VAL A 44 -7.70 1.97 -8.59
CA VAL A 44 -6.57 2.80 -9.00
C VAL A 44 -5.54 1.94 -9.70
N THR A 45 -5.16 2.32 -10.91
CA THR A 45 -4.09 1.68 -11.67
C THR A 45 -2.82 2.49 -11.48
N ILE A 46 -1.76 1.85 -11.01
CA ILE A 46 -0.47 2.48 -10.71
C ILE A 46 0.66 1.82 -11.50
N ARG A 47 1.69 2.58 -11.84
CA ARG A 47 2.92 2.09 -12.47
C ARG A 47 4.08 2.22 -11.52
N HIS A 48 4.85 1.15 -11.37
CA HIS A 48 6.10 1.18 -10.59
C HIS A 48 7.18 1.96 -11.37
N GLU A 49 7.65 3.05 -10.81
CA GLU A 49 8.71 3.90 -11.39
C GLU A 49 10.11 3.47 -10.95
N GLY A 50 10.21 2.50 -10.03
CA GLY A 50 11.44 2.05 -9.37
C GLY A 50 11.58 2.64 -7.96
N TYR A 51 12.38 2.00 -7.11
CA TYR A 51 12.69 2.46 -5.76
C TYR A 51 11.43 2.75 -4.91
N GLU A 52 10.43 1.87 -4.99
CA GLU A 52 9.15 1.96 -4.27
C GLU A 52 8.29 3.17 -4.68
N VAL A 53 8.66 3.89 -5.75
CA VAL A 53 7.92 5.02 -6.29
C VAL A 53 6.88 4.52 -7.27
N PHE A 54 5.68 5.07 -7.19
CA PHE A 54 4.59 4.79 -8.10
C PHE A 54 4.01 6.07 -8.69
N SER A 55 3.55 5.99 -9.93
CA SER A 55 2.68 6.99 -10.55
C SER A 55 1.28 6.43 -10.73
N VAL A 56 0.26 7.25 -10.52
CA VAL A 56 -1.14 6.89 -10.78
C VAL A 56 -1.44 7.09 -12.26
N LEU A 57 -1.84 6.01 -12.95
CA LEU A 57 -2.25 6.03 -14.35
C LEU A 57 -3.74 6.33 -14.49
N GLU A 58 -4.58 5.67 -13.68
CA GLU A 58 -6.04 5.79 -13.72
C GLU A 58 -6.60 5.73 -12.31
N SER A 59 -7.72 6.42 -12.07
CA SER A 59 -8.36 6.47 -10.77
C SER A 59 -9.88 6.55 -10.91
N VAL A 60 -10.58 5.70 -10.17
CA VAL A 60 -12.04 5.61 -10.12
C VAL A 60 -12.46 5.64 -8.65
N ASN A 61 -13.39 6.55 -8.30
CA ASN A 61 -13.98 6.72 -6.96
C ASN A 61 -12.97 6.92 -5.80
N SER A 62 -11.72 7.27 -6.10
CA SER A 62 -10.66 7.50 -5.12
C SER A 62 -10.38 8.99 -4.94
N LYS A 63 -9.66 9.34 -3.86
CA LYS A 63 -9.09 10.69 -3.67
C LYS A 63 -7.79 10.90 -4.46
N LEU A 64 -7.22 9.84 -5.00
CA LEU A 64 -6.04 9.91 -5.86
C LEU A 64 -6.45 10.34 -7.27
N ASN A 65 -5.60 11.09 -7.94
CA ASN A 65 -5.79 11.54 -9.32
C ASN A 65 -4.75 10.90 -10.25
N ALA A 66 -5.10 10.72 -11.52
CA ALA A 66 -4.12 10.38 -12.54
C ALA A 66 -3.01 11.45 -12.58
N GLY A 67 -1.76 11.02 -12.60
CA GLY A 67 -0.58 11.89 -12.49
C GLY A 67 -0.03 12.05 -11.07
N ASP A 68 -0.77 11.65 -10.03
CA ASP A 68 -0.23 11.62 -8.66
C ASP A 68 0.96 10.67 -8.56
N THR A 69 1.91 10.99 -7.67
CA THR A 69 3.04 10.10 -7.36
C THR A 69 3.15 9.87 -5.87
N PHE A 70 3.52 8.66 -5.47
CA PHE A 70 3.71 8.32 -4.06
C PHE A 70 4.78 7.25 -3.88
N ARG A 71 5.15 6.98 -2.62
CA ARG A 71 5.97 5.85 -2.21
C ARG A 71 5.19 4.84 -1.38
N CYS A 72 5.44 3.56 -1.60
CA CYS A 72 4.90 2.49 -0.77
C CYS A 72 5.81 1.28 -0.87
N GLY A 73 6.34 0.78 0.25
CA GLY A 73 7.26 -0.36 0.25
C GLY A 73 6.56 -1.72 0.21
N LEU A 74 5.36 -1.82 0.79
CA LEU A 74 4.65 -3.08 0.98
C LEU A 74 3.14 -2.89 0.82
N VAL A 75 2.52 -3.78 0.04
CA VAL A 75 1.06 -3.91 -0.04
C VAL A 75 0.66 -5.27 0.50
N VAL A 76 -0.32 -5.32 1.39
CA VAL A 76 -0.83 -6.57 1.97
C VAL A 76 -2.33 -6.62 1.72
N GLU A 77 -2.81 -7.70 1.11
CA GLU A 77 -4.25 -7.85 0.87
C GLU A 77 -5.02 -7.90 2.19
N GLY A 78 -6.12 -7.17 2.25
CA GLY A 78 -6.97 -7.07 3.44
C GLY A 78 -6.47 -6.10 4.52
N GLU A 79 -5.30 -5.47 4.33
CA GLU A 79 -4.77 -4.47 5.25
C GLU A 79 -4.82 -3.06 4.65
N PRO A 80 -4.84 -1.99 5.49
CA PRO A 80 -4.67 -0.62 5.02
C PRO A 80 -3.33 -0.43 4.31
N MET A 81 -3.36 0.29 3.19
CA MET A 81 -2.14 0.64 2.45
C MET A 81 -1.78 2.10 2.71
N TYR A 82 -0.57 2.32 3.21
CA TYR A 82 -0.05 3.67 3.50
C TYR A 82 0.82 4.16 2.35
N LEU A 83 0.47 5.34 1.85
CA LEU A 83 1.22 6.06 0.83
C LEU A 83 2.00 7.17 1.51
N ALA A 84 3.31 7.16 1.34
CA ALA A 84 4.19 8.24 1.80
C ALA A 84 4.53 9.16 0.63
N GLN A 85 4.84 10.42 0.93
CA GLN A 85 5.26 11.42 -0.07
C GLN A 85 4.28 11.52 -1.26
N LEU A 86 2.98 11.39 -1.00
CA LEU A 86 1.96 11.60 -2.03
C LEU A 86 2.02 13.05 -2.48
N LYS A 87 2.40 13.25 -3.74
CA LYS A 87 2.30 14.54 -4.43
C LYS A 87 0.97 14.57 -5.16
N HIS A 88 0.08 15.46 -4.72
CA HIS A 88 -1.29 15.58 -5.21
C HIS A 88 -1.57 17.04 -5.58
N GLU A 89 -2.02 17.27 -6.82
CA GLU A 89 -2.43 18.59 -7.33
C GLU A 89 -1.41 19.73 -7.12
N GLY A 90 -0.11 19.41 -7.10
CA GLY A 90 0.96 20.41 -6.91
C GLY A 90 1.13 20.91 -5.47
N GLY A 91 0.40 20.34 -4.51
CA GLY A 91 0.56 20.63 -3.09
C GLY A 91 1.82 20.02 -2.48
N GLU A 92 2.09 20.38 -1.23
CA GLU A 92 3.16 19.77 -0.44
C GLU A 92 2.93 18.26 -0.27
N PRO A 93 3.99 17.43 -0.24
CA PRO A 93 3.85 15.99 -0.06
C PRO A 93 3.13 15.63 1.24
N VAL A 94 2.12 14.76 1.16
CA VAL A 94 1.35 14.28 2.31
C VAL A 94 1.41 12.76 2.44
N SER A 95 0.99 12.25 3.60
CA SER A 95 0.70 10.83 3.78
C SER A 95 -0.78 10.56 3.57
N TYR A 96 -1.09 9.47 2.89
CA TYR A 96 -2.47 9.04 2.63
C TYR A 96 -2.63 7.56 2.97
N VAL A 97 -3.83 7.16 3.39
CA VAL A 97 -4.15 5.75 3.67
C VAL A 97 -5.32 5.30 2.80
N CYS A 98 -5.09 4.24 2.04
CA CYS A 98 -6.09 3.55 1.22
C CYS A 98 -6.64 2.35 2.01
N GLY A 99 -7.92 2.05 1.83
CA GLY A 99 -8.53 0.87 2.48
C GLY A 99 -8.43 0.87 4.01
N ARG A 100 -8.52 2.04 4.66
CA ARG A 100 -8.44 2.15 6.14
C ARG A 100 -9.38 1.17 6.83
N GLU A 101 -10.57 0.99 6.27
CA GLU A 101 -11.53 -0.04 6.68
C GLU A 101 -11.62 -1.09 5.57
N GLY A 102 -11.39 -2.36 5.91
CA GLY A 102 -11.48 -3.51 4.99
C GLY A 102 -10.25 -3.75 4.10
N GLY A 103 -9.25 -2.87 4.15
CA GLY A 103 -7.98 -3.03 3.45
C GLY A 103 -8.05 -2.85 1.94
N VAL A 104 -6.93 -3.15 1.28
CA VAL A 104 -6.82 -3.13 -0.18
C VAL A 104 -6.71 -4.54 -0.76
N LYS A 105 -7.07 -4.69 -2.03
CA LYS A 105 -6.71 -5.84 -2.88
C LYS A 105 -5.84 -5.37 -4.02
N PHE A 106 -4.98 -6.24 -4.56
CA PHE A 106 -4.13 -5.89 -5.68
C PHE A 106 -3.98 -7.00 -6.73
N ILE A 107 -3.78 -6.59 -7.98
CA ILE A 107 -3.43 -7.47 -9.10
C ILE A 107 -2.27 -6.82 -9.86
N VAL A 108 -1.20 -7.57 -10.12
CA VAL A 108 -0.15 -7.15 -11.05
C VAL A 108 -0.62 -7.49 -12.47
N LEU A 109 -0.61 -6.53 -13.39
CA LEU A 109 -1.11 -6.64 -14.76
C LEU A 109 -0.02 -7.05 -15.75
#